data_AF-A0A382VI60-F1
#
_entry.id   AF-A0A382VI60-F1
#
_cell.length_a   1.000
_cell.length_b   1.000
_cell.length_c   1.000
_cell.angle_alpha   90.00
_cell.angle_beta   90.00
_cell.angle_gamma   90.00
#
_symmetry.space_group_name_H-M   'P 1'
#
loop_
_entity.id
_entity.type
_entity.pdbx_description
1 polymer ?
#
loop_
_entity_poly.entity_id
_entity_poly.type
_entity_poly.pdbx_seq_one_letter_code
_entity_poly.pdbx_strand_id
1 'polypeptide(L)' 'MSEDSGLIYRISGPVVTAVGITPRMYEVVRVGDEGLMGEVIELHGDQSVIQVYEETSG' A
#
# COMPACT_ATOMS: atom_id res chain seq x y z
N MET A 1 -10.27 -9.83 -5.32
CA MET A 1 -9.12 -9.21 -4.64
C MET A 1 -7.92 -10.01 -5.09
N SER A 2 -7.04 -9.44 -5.89
CA SER A 2 -5.81 -10.11 -6.34
C SER A 2 -4.99 -10.48 -5.11
N GLU A 3 -4.64 -11.75 -4.95
CA GLU A 3 -3.76 -12.25 -3.88
C GLU A 3 -2.29 -11.95 -4.20
N ASP A 4 -1.99 -10.76 -4.72
CA ASP A 4 -0.61 -10.35 -4.95
C ASP A 4 -0.02 -9.87 -3.63
N SER A 5 0.75 -10.75 -2.98
CA SER A 5 1.51 -10.41 -1.79
C SER A 5 2.79 -9.68 -2.19
N GLY A 6 2.85 -8.38 -1.94
CA GLY A 6 4.05 -7.56 -2.13
C GLY A 6 4.90 -7.44 -0.88
N LEU A 7 6.05 -6.79 -1.03
CA LEU A 7 6.95 -6.47 0.07
C LEU A 7 6.92 -4.97 0.33
N ILE A 8 6.81 -4.58 1.61
CA ILE A 8 6.99 -3.19 2.01
C ILE A 8 8.47 -2.83 1.83
N TYR A 9 8.75 -1.91 0.90
CA TYR A 9 10.08 -1.40 0.63
C TYR A 9 10.44 -0.23 1.54
N ARG A 10 9.48 0.66 1.82
CA ARG A 10 9.68 1.86 2.65
C ARG A 10 8.38 2.30 3.33
N ILE A 11 8.51 2.86 4.53
CA ILE A 11 7.43 3.54 5.26
C ILE A 11 7.85 4.98 5.56
N SER A 12 6.96 5.96 5.35
CA SER A 12 7.20 7.38 5.62
C SER A 12 5.89 8.04 6.06
N GLY A 13 5.61 7.99 7.37
CA GLY A 13 4.32 8.38 7.93
C GLY A 13 3.18 7.53 7.34
N PRO A 14 2.08 8.12 6.85
CA PRO A 14 0.97 7.37 6.28
C PRO A 14 1.25 6.87 4.86
N VAL A 15 2.44 7.10 4.30
CA VAL A 15 2.80 6.70 2.94
C VAL A 15 3.72 5.48 2.99
N VAL A 16 3.32 4.43 2.27
CA VAL A 16 4.05 3.16 2.15
C VAL A 16 4.41 2.91 0.70
N THR A 17 5.67 2.55 0.44
CA THR A 17 6.11 2.07 -0.87
C THR A 17 6.20 0.56 -0.83
N ALA A 18 5.52 -0.12 -1.74
CA ALA A 18 5.55 -1.57 -1.90
C ALA A 18 6.12 -1.95 -3.26
N VAL A 19 6.75 -3.12 -3.32
CA VAL A 19 7.29 -3.73 -4.54
C VAL A 19 6.79 -5.16 -4.70
N GLY A 20 6.83 -5.69 -5.92
CA GLY A 20 6.36 -7.05 -6.20
C GLY A 20 4.83 -7.20 -6.22
N ILE A 21 4.12 -6.09 -6.33
CA ILE A 21 2.67 -6.04 -6.60
C ILE A 21 2.43 -5.31 -7.92
N THR A 22 1.33 -5.64 -8.58
CA THR A 22 0.91 -4.96 -9.82
C THR A 22 -0.49 -4.36 -9.64
N PRO A 23 -0.69 -3.42 -8.70
CA PRO A 23 -2.00 -2.86 -8.45
C PRO A 23 -2.36 -1.81 -9.52
N ARG A 24 -3.61 -1.34 -9.49
CA ARG A 24 -4.04 -0.20 -10.29
C ARG A 24 -4.03 1.09 -9.48
N MET A 25 -3.91 2.22 -10.16
CA MET A 25 -4.15 3.53 -9.54
C MET A 25 -5.55 3.57 -8.90
N TYR A 26 -5.64 4.13 -7.70
CA TYR A 26 -6.86 4.20 -6.87
C TYR A 26 -7.38 2.83 -6.40
N GLU A 27 -6.56 1.78 -6.52
CA GLU A 27 -6.91 0.47 -5.96
C GLU A 27 -6.77 0.50 -4.45
N VAL A 28 -7.81 0.02 -3.76
CA VAL A 28 -7.82 -0.12 -2.31
C VAL A 28 -7.15 -1.44 -1.94
N VAL A 29 -6.15 -1.35 -1.08
CA VAL A 29 -5.28 -2.47 -0.68
C VAL A 29 -5.22 -2.60 0.84
N ARG A 30 -4.72 -3.74 1.32
CA ARG A 30 -4.38 -3.95 2.73
C ARG A 30 -2.86 -3.91 2.90
N VAL A 31 -2.38 -3.24 3.94
CA VAL A 31 -0.96 -3.01 4.19
C VAL A 31 -0.57 -3.53 5.57
N GLY A 32 0.53 -4.26 5.63
CA GLY A 32 1.10 -4.81 6.86
C GLY A 32 0.29 -5.96 7.47
N ASP A 33 0.80 -6.49 8.59
CA ASP A 33 0.21 -7.66 9.27
C ASP A 33 -1.16 -7.34 9.90
N GLU A 34 -1.39 -6.08 10.27
CA GLU A 34 -2.68 -5.60 10.80
C GLU A 34 -3.73 -5.39 9.70
N GLY A 35 -3.33 -5.48 8.42
CA GLY A 35 -4.24 -5.36 7.28
C GLY A 35 -4.86 -3.97 7.15
N LEU A 36 -4.09 -2.92 7.47
CA LEU A 36 -4.50 -1.53 7.43
C LEU A 36 -4.98 -1.17 6.02
N MET A 37 -6.07 -0.41 5.94
CA MET A 37 -6.64 -0.01 4.66
C MET A 37 -5.81 1.11 4.04
N GLY A 38 -5.50 0.99 2.75
CA GLY A 38 -4.83 2.05 2.01
C GLY A 38 -5.29 2.12 0.56
N GLU A 39 -4.87 3.16 -0.14
CA GLU A 39 -5.17 3.43 -1.54
C GLU A 39 -3.88 3.66 -2.32
N VAL A 40 -3.76 3.04 -3.50
CA VAL A 40 -2.63 3.28 -4.40
C VAL A 40 -2.76 4.65 -5.04
N ILE A 41 -1.83 5.54 -4.71
CA ILE A 41 -1.83 6.95 -5.16
C ILE A 41 -0.77 7.24 -6.22
N GLU A 42 0.19 6.33 -6.43
CA GLU A 42 1.24 6.48 -7.45
C GLU A 42 1.80 5.12 -7.88
N LEU A 43 2.20 5.01 -9.15
CA LEU A 43 2.86 3.84 -9.72
C LEU A 43 4.13 4.26 -10.46
N HIS A 44 5.27 3.71 -10.05
CA HIS A 44 6.60 3.99 -10.61
C HIS A 44 7.33 2.69 -10.91
N GLY A 45 7.26 2.23 -12.16
CA GLY A 45 7.93 0.98 -12.56
C GLY A 45 7.41 -0.21 -11.74
N ASP A 46 8.28 -0.78 -10.90
CA ASP A 46 7.98 -1.89 -9.99
C ASP A 46 7.53 -1.44 -8.59
N GLN A 47 7.53 -0.13 -8.33
CA GLN A 47 7.14 0.46 -7.06
C GLN A 47 5.71 0.98 -7.12
N SER A 48 4.95 0.68 -6.08
CA SER A 48 3.61 1.22 -5.84
C SER A 48 3.63 2.05 -4.57
N VAL A 49 3.12 3.28 -4.64
CA VAL A 49 2.98 4.16 -3.48
C VAL A 49 1.55 4.10 -2.99
N ILE A 50 1.39 3.75 -1.72
CA ILE A 50 0.13 3.51 -1.06
C ILE A 50 -0.01 4.51 0.08
N GLN A 51 -1.11 5.25 0.10
CA GLN A 51 -1.49 6.03 1.26
C GLN A 51 -2.37 5.17 2.17
N VAL A 52 -1.90 4.94 3.39
CA VAL A 52 -2.62 4.21 4.42
C VAL A 52 -3.52 5.18 5.17
N TYR A 53 -4.78 4.81 5.33
CA TYR A 53 -5.68 5.50 6.24
C TYR A 53 -5.39 4.95 7.64
N GLU A 54 -4.57 5.65 8.40
CA GLU A 54 -4.45 5.38 9.83
C GLU A 54 -5.77 5.76 10.51
N GLU A 55 -6.51 4.76 11.00
CA GLU A 55 -7.54 4.99 11.99
C GLU A 55 -6.88 4.94 13.39
N THR A 56 -5.91 5.81 13.66
CA THR A 56 -5.41 6.00 15.03
C THR A 56 -6.37 6.93 15.77
N SER A 57 -7.62 6.51 15.89
CA SER A 57 -8.48 6.94 16.99
C SER A 57 -8.20 5.98 18.15
N GLY A 58 -7.00 6.12 18.74
CA GLY A 58 -6.74 5.68 20.11
C GLY A 58 -7.16 6.79 21.06
#